data_AF-A0A7S1JI79-F1
#
_entry.id   AF-A0A7S1JI79-F1
#
_cell.length_a   1.000
_cell.length_b   1.000
_cell.length_c   1.000
_cell.angle_alpha   90.00
_cell.angle_beta   90.00
_cell.angle_gamma   90.00
#
_symmetry.space_group_name_H-M   'P 1'
#
loop_
_entity.id
_entity.type
_entity.pdbx_description
1 polymer ?
#
loop_
_entity_poly.entity_id
_entity_poly.type
_entity_poly.pdbx_seq_one_letter_code
_entity_poly.pdbx_strand_id
1 'polypeptide(L)'
;MHITNTSKCLTRRQDFAMECLKLKLDMTHIVGIRVAITNTIKDMVGEGTWESEPDVAEAWMWLLDQICHEVATIINQVHKHAPVIHKSWQLVQDAVDMEQLGIIFYDFLFQTAPAMQSLFVKPKHLLGQMFGKMVGLLSDSVENPLRLTKELRELA
;
A
#
# COMPACT_ATOMS: atom_id res chain seq x y z
N MET A 1 -28.28 -5.41 -2.07
CA MET A 1 -27.14 -6.35 -2.17
C MET A 1 -26.15 -6.02 -1.04
N HIS A 2 -26.14 -6.79 0.05
CA HIS A 2 -25.20 -6.52 1.15
C HIS A 2 -23.81 -7.05 0.78
N ILE A 3 -22.86 -6.14 0.55
CA ILE A 3 -21.43 -6.46 0.53
C ILE A 3 -21.04 -6.76 1.98
N THR A 4 -21.25 -7.99 2.43
CA THR A 4 -21.16 -8.40 3.85
C THR A 4 -19.73 -8.51 4.39
N ASN A 5 -18.70 -8.29 3.57
CA ASN A 5 -17.30 -8.35 4.02
C ASN A 5 -16.47 -7.16 3.52
N THR A 6 -16.73 -6.00 4.11
CA THR A 6 -16.04 -4.73 3.82
C THR A 6 -14.52 -4.83 3.98
N SER A 7 -14.03 -5.62 4.94
CA SER A 7 -12.59 -5.83 5.16
C SER A 7 -11.92 -6.55 3.99
N LYS A 8 -12.47 -7.67 3.51
CA LYS A 8 -11.92 -8.38 2.34
C LYS A 8 -11.96 -7.54 1.07
N CYS A 9 -13.03 -6.77 0.89
CA CYS A 9 -13.15 -5.84 -0.24
C CYS A 9 -12.12 -4.71 -0.17
N LEU A 10 -11.81 -4.18 1.02
CA LEU A 10 -10.79 -3.16 1.19
C LEU A 10 -9.40 -3.69 0.80
N THR A 11 -8.99 -4.86 1.31
CA THR A 11 -7.70 -5.46 0.98
C THR A 11 -7.55 -5.67 -0.52
N ARG A 12 -8.56 -6.23 -1.19
CA ARG A 12 -8.50 -6.45 -2.65
C ARG A 12 -8.39 -5.16 -3.45
N ARG A 13 -9.02 -4.08 -3.00
CA ARG A 13 -8.95 -2.76 -3.66
C ARG A 13 -7.57 -2.13 -3.47
N GLN A 14 -6.96 -2.31 -2.31
CA GLN A 14 -5.57 -1.92 -2.06
C GLN A 14 -4.61 -2.72 -2.96
N ASP A 15 -4.75 -4.05 -3.02
CA ASP A 15 -3.93 -4.91 -3.87
C ASP A 15 -4.04 -4.50 -5.35
N PHE A 16 -5.25 -4.21 -5.82
CA PHE A 16 -5.48 -3.72 -7.18
C PHE A 16 -4.80 -2.37 -7.43
N ALA A 17 -4.91 -1.41 -6.50
CA ALA A 17 -4.24 -0.12 -6.62
C ALA A 17 -2.71 -0.26 -6.65
N MET A 18 -2.15 -1.21 -5.90
CA MET A 18 -0.70 -1.48 -5.93
C MET A 18 -0.26 -2.10 -7.26
N GLU A 19 -1.04 -3.01 -7.84
CA GLU A 19 -0.73 -3.52 -9.18
C GLU A 19 -0.86 -2.41 -10.25
N CYS A 20 -1.82 -1.50 -10.12
CA CYS A 20 -1.91 -0.31 -10.97
C CYS A 20 -0.63 0.55 -10.88
N LEU A 21 -0.12 0.80 -9.67
CA LEU A 21 1.15 1.52 -9.45
C LEU A 21 2.34 0.82 -10.10
N LYS A 22 2.44 -0.50 -9.94
CA LYS A 22 3.50 -1.32 -10.53
C LYS A 22 3.47 -1.31 -12.06
N LEU A 23 2.28 -1.27 -12.65
CA LEU A 23 2.07 -1.12 -14.09
C LEU A 23 2.25 0.33 -14.57
N LYS A 24 2.57 1.26 -13.67
CA LYS A 24 2.72 2.70 -13.94
C LYS A 24 1.45 3.31 -14.55
N LEU A 25 0.29 2.83 -14.12
CA LEU A 25 -0.98 3.40 -14.54
C LEU A 25 -1.17 4.77 -13.86
N ASP A 26 -1.61 5.73 -14.67
CA ASP A 26 -2.02 7.05 -14.21
C ASP A 26 -3.55 7.19 -14.25
N MET A 27 -4.03 8.37 -13.89
CA MET A 27 -5.46 8.68 -13.88
C MET A 27 -6.13 8.52 -15.24
N THR A 28 -5.42 8.77 -16.34
CA THR A 28 -5.95 8.60 -17.71
C THR A 28 -6.26 7.13 -17.96
N HIS A 29 -5.38 6.22 -17.54
CA HIS A 29 -5.61 4.79 -17.66
C HIS A 29 -6.80 4.32 -16.83
N ILE A 30 -6.93 4.80 -15.58
CA ILE A 30 -8.06 4.44 -14.71
C ILE A 30 -9.40 4.91 -15.31
N VAL A 31 -9.45 6.12 -15.87
CA VAL A 31 -10.64 6.62 -16.57
C VAL A 31 -10.94 5.78 -17.82
N GLY A 32 -9.92 5.40 -18.58
CA GLY A 32 -10.09 4.53 -19.75
C GLY A 32 -10.66 3.15 -19.37
N ILE A 33 -10.15 2.54 -18.31
CA ILE A 33 -10.64 1.26 -17.78
C ILE A 33 -12.11 1.38 -17.37
N ARG A 34 -12.48 2.46 -16.66
CA ARG A 34 -13.87 2.73 -16.29
C ARG A 34 -14.79 2.75 -17.49
N VAL A 35 -14.44 3.52 -18.53
CA VAL A 35 -15.24 3.61 -19.76
C VAL A 35 -15.39 2.25 -20.44
N ALA A 36 -14.29 1.49 -20.55
CA ALA A 36 -14.31 0.16 -21.16
C ALA A 36 -15.22 -0.81 -20.39
N ILE A 37 -15.14 -0.82 -19.05
CA ILE A 37 -15.98 -1.67 -18.21
C ILE A 37 -17.45 -1.24 -18.33
N THR A 38 -17.74 0.06 -18.26
CA THR A 38 -19.11 0.57 -18.43
C THR A 38 -19.72 0.11 -19.75
N ASN A 39 -18.99 0.25 -20.86
CA ASN A 39 -19.49 -0.19 -22.17
C ASN A 39 -19.69 -1.71 -22.22
N THR A 40 -18.78 -2.48 -21.65
CA THR A 40 -18.92 -3.95 -21.58
C THR A 40 -20.16 -4.35 -20.80
N ILE A 41 -20.45 -3.70 -19.66
CA ILE A 41 -21.65 -4.00 -18.86
C ILE A 41 -22.91 -3.61 -19.65
N LYS A 42 -22.92 -2.45 -20.32
CA LYS A 42 -24.03 -2.03 -21.18
C LYS A 42 -24.32 -3.07 -22.26
N ASP A 43 -23.28 -3.56 -22.94
CA ASP A 43 -23.41 -4.57 -23.99
C ASP A 43 -23.95 -5.90 -23.45
N MET A 44 -23.52 -6.31 -22.24
CA MET A 44 -23.96 -7.56 -21.61
C MET A 44 -25.40 -7.53 -21.10
N VAL A 45 -25.82 -6.40 -20.54
CA VAL A 45 -27.17 -6.22 -19.99
C VAL A 45 -28.17 -5.92 -21.12
N GLY A 46 -27.69 -5.39 -22.25
CA GLY A 46 -28.49 -4.94 -23.37
C GLY A 46 -28.90 -3.48 -23.21
N GLU A 47 -28.72 -2.69 -24.27
CA GLU A 47 -28.99 -1.24 -24.26
C GLU A 47 -30.41 -0.91 -23.78
N GLY A 48 -31.40 -1.68 -24.23
CA GLY A 48 -32.80 -1.49 -23.82
C GLY A 48 -33.02 -1.68 -22.32
N THR A 49 -32.34 -2.65 -21.69
CA THR A 49 -32.45 -2.89 -20.23
C THR A 49 -31.66 -1.85 -19.44
N TRP A 50 -30.49 -1.43 -19.93
CA TRP A 50 -29.71 -0.36 -19.33
C TRP A 50 -30.49 0.97 -19.30
N GLU A 51 -31.26 1.26 -20.35
CA GLU A 51 -32.11 2.44 -20.44
C GLU A 51 -33.44 2.30 -19.68
N SER A 52 -34.03 1.09 -19.66
CA SER A 52 -35.30 0.84 -18.99
C SER A 52 -35.19 0.67 -17.47
N GLU A 53 -34.01 0.35 -16.95
CA GLU A 53 -33.75 0.14 -15.52
C GLU A 53 -32.66 1.10 -15.00
N PRO A 54 -32.99 2.41 -14.84
CA PRO A 54 -32.00 3.43 -14.48
C PRO A 54 -31.31 3.17 -13.14
N ASP A 55 -32.00 2.55 -12.18
CA ASP A 55 -31.44 2.21 -10.87
C ASP A 55 -30.28 1.19 -10.98
N VAL A 56 -30.37 0.25 -11.94
CA VAL A 56 -29.32 -0.76 -12.17
C VAL A 56 -28.10 -0.10 -12.82
N ALA A 57 -28.33 0.75 -13.82
CA ALA A 57 -27.27 1.54 -14.45
C ALA A 57 -26.56 2.45 -13.43
N GLU A 58 -27.32 3.16 -12.59
CA GLU A 58 -26.79 4.04 -11.54
C GLU A 58 -25.97 3.26 -10.52
N ALA A 59 -26.45 2.10 -10.06
CA ALA A 59 -25.73 1.26 -9.10
C ALA A 59 -24.36 0.80 -9.64
N TRP A 60 -24.28 0.40 -10.91
CA TRP A 60 -23.02 0.02 -11.54
C TRP A 60 -22.06 1.21 -11.70
N MET A 61 -22.58 2.35 -12.15
CA MET A 61 -21.78 3.57 -12.30
C MET A 61 -21.23 4.04 -10.95
N TRP A 62 -22.07 4.04 -9.91
CA TRP A 62 -21.65 4.35 -8.55
C TRP A 62 -20.53 3.42 -8.07
N LEU A 63 -20.67 2.11 -8.27
CA LEU A 63 -19.65 1.14 -7.86
C LEU A 63 -18.31 1.40 -8.56
N LEU A 64 -18.34 1.63 -9.88
CA LEU A 64 -17.14 1.91 -10.65
C LEU A 64 -16.48 3.22 -10.21
N ASP A 65 -17.28 4.25 -9.91
CA ASP A 65 -16.78 5.53 -9.41
C ASP A 65 -16.08 5.38 -8.06
N GLN A 66 -16.65 4.59 -7.14
CA GLN A 66 -16.01 4.30 -5.86
C GLN A 66 -14.66 3.58 -6.04
N ILE A 67 -14.61 2.56 -6.90
CA ILE A 67 -13.36 1.83 -7.17
C ILE A 67 -12.31 2.77 -7.78
N CYS A 68 -12.69 3.57 -8.78
CA CYS A 68 -11.78 4.51 -9.42
C CYS A 68 -11.28 5.57 -8.44
N HIS A 69 -12.16 6.11 -7.60
CA HIS A 69 -11.82 7.12 -6.61
C HIS A 69 -10.83 6.57 -5.56
N GLU A 70 -11.05 5.35 -5.07
CA GLU A 70 -10.15 4.73 -4.10
C GLU A 70 -8.77 4.44 -4.71
N VAL A 71 -8.73 3.85 -5.91
CA VAL A 71 -7.47 3.59 -6.63
C VAL A 71 -6.71 4.88 -6.88
N ALA A 72 -7.40 5.92 -7.36
CA ALA A 72 -6.84 7.25 -7.56
C ALA A 72 -6.27 7.85 -6.27
N THR A 73 -6.99 7.70 -5.17
CA THR A 73 -6.56 8.20 -3.85
C THR A 73 -5.26 7.52 -3.42
N ILE A 74 -5.17 6.20 -3.54
CA ILE A 74 -3.98 5.43 -3.19
C ILE A 74 -2.80 5.85 -4.08
N ILE A 75 -3.00 5.89 -5.40
CA ILE A 75 -1.96 6.31 -6.35
C ILE A 75 -1.43 7.70 -6.01
N ASN A 76 -2.33 8.66 -5.75
CA ASN A 76 -1.96 10.02 -5.40
C ASN A 76 -1.21 10.10 -4.07
N GLN A 77 -1.62 9.34 -3.06
CA GLN A 77 -0.92 9.27 -1.78
C GLN A 77 0.50 8.72 -1.95
N VAL A 78 0.67 7.64 -2.72
CA VAL A 78 1.99 7.07 -3.00
C VAL A 78 2.86 8.06 -3.75
N HIS A 79 2.37 8.67 -4.85
CA HIS A 79 3.13 9.69 -5.59
C HIS A 79 3.51 10.90 -4.73
N LYS A 80 2.65 11.30 -3.79
CA LYS A 80 2.92 12.43 -2.89
C LYS A 80 3.95 12.08 -1.81
N HIS A 81 3.86 10.90 -1.22
CA HIS A 81 4.60 10.56 0.00
C HIS A 81 5.86 9.73 -0.26
N ALA A 82 5.88 8.84 -1.24
CA ALA A 82 7.03 7.98 -1.53
C ALA A 82 8.32 8.79 -1.80
N PRO A 83 8.33 9.85 -2.63
CA PRO A 83 9.55 10.62 -2.86
C PRO A 83 10.09 11.29 -1.60
N VAL A 84 9.18 11.75 -0.72
CA VAL A 84 9.55 12.40 0.55
C VAL A 84 10.14 11.38 1.51
N ILE A 85 9.52 10.20 1.62
CA ILE A 85 10.00 9.10 2.47
C ILE A 85 11.37 8.64 2.00
N HIS A 86 11.52 8.33 0.71
CA HIS A 86 12.78 7.87 0.12
C HIS A 86 13.91 8.88 0.29
N LYS A 87 13.64 10.16 0.00
CA LYS A 87 14.62 11.23 0.19
C LYS A 87 15.01 11.40 1.66
N SER A 88 14.03 11.34 2.57
CA SER A 88 14.31 11.49 4.00
C SER A 88 15.14 10.31 4.53
N TRP A 89 14.82 9.10 4.10
CA TRP A 89 15.58 7.91 4.46
C TRP A 89 17.00 7.96 3.92
N GLN A 90 17.18 8.37 2.66
CA GLN A 90 18.51 8.56 2.06
C GLN A 90 19.36 9.58 2.85
N LEU A 91 18.77 10.71 3.25
CA LEU A 91 19.48 11.71 4.07
C LEU A 91 19.95 11.14 5.42
N VAL A 92 19.18 10.24 6.02
CA VAL A 92 19.58 9.55 7.25
C VAL A 92 20.74 8.60 6.94
N GLN A 93 20.64 7.81 5.87
CA GLN A 93 21.70 6.90 5.44
C GLN A 93 23.03 7.60 5.14
N ASP A 94 22.98 8.79 4.54
CA ASP A 94 24.17 9.58 4.20
C ASP A 94 24.82 10.23 5.44
N ALA A 95 24.03 10.53 6.48
CA ALA A 95 24.48 11.32 7.61
C ALA A 95 24.94 10.49 8.83
N VAL A 96 24.46 9.25 8.97
CA VAL A 96 24.70 8.45 10.19
C VAL A 96 25.07 7.01 9.87
N ASP A 97 25.85 6.41 10.78
CA ASP A 97 26.08 4.97 10.77
C ASP A 97 24.77 4.24 11.17
N MET A 98 24.23 3.41 10.26
CA MET A 98 22.97 2.69 10.47
C MET A 98 23.03 1.73 11.64
N GLU A 99 24.17 1.07 11.86
CA GLU A 99 24.34 0.16 12.99
C GLU A 99 24.30 0.94 14.30
N GLN A 100 25.02 2.06 14.36
CA GLN A 100 25.04 2.93 15.53
C GLN A 100 23.65 3.53 15.82
N LEU A 101 22.93 3.97 14.79
CA LEU A 101 21.56 4.47 14.93
C LEU A 101 20.62 3.39 15.49
N GLY A 102 20.74 2.16 14.98
CA GLY A 102 19.94 1.04 15.45
C GLY A 102 20.28 0.64 16.90
N ILE A 103 21.55 0.70 17.30
CA ILE A 103 21.94 0.48 18.71
C ILE A 103 21.29 1.53 19.62
N ILE A 104 21.34 2.81 19.24
CA ILE A 104 20.71 3.90 20.00
C ILE A 104 19.20 3.68 20.12
N PHE A 105 18.55 3.27 19.03
CA PHE A 105 17.12 2.95 19.02
C PHE A 105 16.78 1.84 20.01
N TYR A 106 17.50 0.71 19.98
CA TYR A 106 17.22 -0.42 20.87
C TYR A 106 17.56 -0.11 22.33
N ASP A 107 18.61 0.68 22.59
CA ASP A 107 18.92 1.14 23.93
C ASP A 107 17.79 2.02 24.50
N PHE A 108 17.25 2.93 23.69
CA PHE A 108 16.09 3.74 24.10
C PHE A 108 14.82 2.88 24.27
N LEU A 109 14.58 1.91 23.39
CA LEU A 109 13.46 0.99 23.47
C LEU A 109 13.50 0.17 24.76
N PHE A 110 14.66 -0.37 25.14
CA PHE A 110 14.80 -1.18 26.35
C PHE A 110 14.81 -0.33 27.63
N GLN A 111 15.21 0.94 27.56
CA GLN A 111 15.00 1.88 28.67
C GLN A 111 13.50 2.18 28.88
N THR A 112 12.75 2.35 27.79
CA THR A 112 11.32 2.71 27.84
C THR A 112 10.43 1.50 28.14
N ALA A 113 10.79 0.33 27.62
CA ALA A 113 10.04 -0.92 27.77
C ALA A 113 10.97 -2.11 28.10
N PRO A 114 11.49 -2.20 29.34
CA PRO A 114 12.47 -3.22 29.72
C PRO A 114 11.99 -4.67 29.48
N ALA A 115 10.69 -4.93 29.61
CA ALA A 115 10.11 -6.25 29.38
C ALA A 115 10.35 -6.79 27.95
N MET A 116 10.51 -5.90 26.96
CA MET A 116 10.77 -6.28 25.58
C MET A 116 12.17 -6.85 25.36
N GLN A 117 13.13 -6.58 26.25
CA GLN A 117 14.51 -7.05 26.07
C GLN A 117 14.60 -8.58 25.96
N SER A 118 13.71 -9.30 26.64
CA SER A 118 13.59 -10.76 26.56
C SER A 118 13.27 -11.30 25.15
N LEU A 119 12.66 -10.47 24.29
CA LEU A 119 12.28 -10.82 22.93
C LEU A 119 13.43 -10.63 21.92
N PHE A 120 14.49 -9.91 22.30
CA PHE A 120 15.60 -9.55 21.41
C PHE A 120 16.93 -10.09 21.95
N VAL A 121 17.12 -11.40 21.82
CA VAL A 121 18.28 -12.14 22.36
C VAL A 121 19.56 -12.01 21.50
N LYS A 122 19.49 -11.30 20.38
CA LYS A 122 20.62 -11.14 19.44
C LYS A 122 21.64 -10.11 19.98
N PRO A 123 22.93 -10.24 19.66
CA PRO A 123 23.95 -9.23 19.95
C PRO A 123 23.53 -7.82 19.46
N LYS A 124 23.89 -6.77 20.21
CA LYS A 124 23.50 -5.38 19.92
C LYS A 124 23.86 -4.92 18.50
N HIS A 125 25.06 -5.26 18.01
CA HIS A 125 25.48 -4.90 16.64
C HIS A 125 24.55 -5.53 15.57
N LEU A 126 24.14 -6.80 15.75
CA LEU A 126 23.19 -7.44 14.84
C LEU A 126 21.81 -6.78 14.91
N LEU A 127 21.34 -6.41 16.11
CA LEU A 127 20.09 -5.66 16.26
C LEU A 127 20.18 -4.30 15.55
N GLY A 128 21.31 -3.60 15.66
CA GLY A 128 21.56 -2.34 14.96
C GLY A 128 21.49 -2.48 13.44
N GLN A 129 22.16 -3.49 12.88
CA GLN A 129 22.09 -3.80 11.45
C GLN A 129 20.68 -4.21 10.99
N MET A 130 19.96 -4.99 11.81
CA MET A 130 18.59 -5.39 11.53
C MET A 130 17.64 -4.19 11.50
N PHE A 131 17.83 -3.20 12.38
CA PHE A 131 17.04 -1.97 12.36
C PHE A 131 17.16 -1.23 11.02
N GLY A 132 18.40 -0.97 10.56
CA GLY A 132 18.62 -0.28 9.30
C GLY A 132 17.99 -1.01 8.11
N LYS A 133 18.11 -2.35 8.08
CA LYS A 133 17.43 -3.18 7.07
C LYS A 133 15.92 -3.07 7.16
N MET A 134 15.33 -3.16 8.36
CA MET A 134 13.88 -3.05 8.55
C MET A 134 13.33 -1.70 8.08
N VAL A 135 13.99 -0.60 8.43
CA VAL A 135 13.54 0.73 8.00
C VAL A 135 13.70 0.90 6.48
N GLY A 136 14.78 0.39 5.90
CA GLY A 136 14.95 0.34 4.45
C GLY A 136 13.82 -0.44 3.75
N LEU A 137 13.48 -1.63 4.27
CA LEU A 137 12.35 -2.40 3.77
C LEU A 137 11.02 -1.66 3.88
N LEU A 138 10.79 -0.95 4.99
CA LEU A 138 9.59 -0.12 5.18
C LEU A 138 9.54 1.02 4.17
N SER A 139 10.67 1.71 3.93
CA SER A 139 10.78 2.76 2.90
C SER A 139 10.45 2.23 1.51
N ASP A 140 11.07 1.11 1.13
CA ASP A 140 10.84 0.46 -0.17
C ASP A 140 9.41 -0.06 -0.33
N SER A 141 8.76 -0.44 0.78
CA SER A 141 7.41 -0.99 0.77
C SER A 141 6.31 0.05 0.54
N VAL A 142 6.61 1.36 0.57
CA VAL A 142 5.61 2.40 0.31
C VAL A 142 4.98 2.24 -1.07
N GLU A 143 5.76 1.81 -2.06
CA GLU A 143 5.32 1.55 -3.43
C GLU A 143 4.98 0.07 -3.66
N ASN A 144 5.28 -0.80 -2.70
CA ASN A 144 5.00 -2.23 -2.79
C ASN A 144 4.86 -2.89 -1.39
N PRO A 145 3.71 -2.71 -0.70
CA PRO A 145 3.53 -3.21 0.66
C PRO A 145 3.46 -4.74 0.74
N LEU A 146 3.12 -5.41 -0.36
CA LEU A 146 3.12 -6.88 -0.44
C LEU A 146 4.53 -7.47 -0.29
N ARG A 147 5.56 -6.73 -0.73
CA ARG A 147 6.96 -7.14 -0.60
C ARG A 147 7.42 -7.21 0.86
N LEU A 148 6.92 -6.31 1.71
CA LEU A 148 7.28 -6.22 3.12
C LEU A 148 7.02 -7.52 3.88
N THR A 149 5.83 -8.11 3.71
CA THR A 149 5.46 -9.33 4.45
C THR A 149 6.30 -10.54 4.06
N LYS A 150 6.78 -10.61 2.81
CA LYS A 150 7.68 -11.65 2.36
C LYS A 150 9.08 -11.46 2.98
N GLU A 151 9.64 -10.26 2.87
CA GLU A 151 11.03 -9.99 3.29
C GLU A 151 11.18 -9.91 4.82
N LEU A 152 10.15 -9.47 5.55
CA LEU A 152 10.15 -9.52 7.03
C LEU A 152 10.25 -10.95 7.57
N ARG A 153 9.68 -11.96 6.88
CA ARG A 153 9.83 -13.36 7.29
C ARG A 153 11.26 -13.87 7.14
N GLU A 154 12.03 -13.30 6.22
CA GLU A 154 13.42 -13.68 5.98
C GLU A 154 14.40 -13.01 6.97
N LEU A 155 13.95 -11.93 7.65
CA LEU A 155 14.73 -11.23 8.67
C LEU A 155 14.53 -11.76 10.10
N ALA A 156 13.44 -12.48 10.37
CA ALA A 156 13.10 -13.05 11.68
C ALA A 156 14.00 -14.25 12.01
#